data_AF-A0A3A8E721-F1
#
_entry.id   AF-A0A3A8E721-F1
#
_cell.length_a   1.000
_cell.length_b   1.000
_cell.length_c   1.000
_cell.angle_alpha   90.00
_cell.angle_beta   90.00
_cell.angle_gamma   90.00
#
_symmetry.space_group_name_H-M   'P 1'
#
loop_
_entity.id
_entity.type
_entity.pdbx_description
1 polymer ?
#
loop_
_entity_poly.entity_id
_entity_poly.type
_entity_poly.pdbx_seq_one_letter_code
_entity_poly.pdbx_strand_id
1 'polypeptide(L)'
;MHGGSLDECVMTQTAELLTEDNNSKFIEIIDTYQLIAIQLIDIFKSLNEKEENFYRELNPRIINNLIQESRYFSDNLFKFIRLEENKKYLFLSVGGNTLINRLERLFLVFSRHDEILMGERSRVMRIDNNLHSFFSWFKIYEDLVSKQKESDKLVSELTSSVNQAKNQAKNLETAIQAINGQEAEIIYSSASIKFVDSARKYEVLFYLILGGAVLFTTVHLCYVPFKSNEVNFILVKILTFSLVLTLGTIFLRKAAHLRKLSDQAQQTSLELKALPLYLKNVDTEHHSEIYKELTGKYFGKDVDQTQNDKIGDLMKDQLAAGTELIKASAELVKAKSSSTPPT
;
A
#
# COMPACT_ATOMS: atom_id res chain seq x y z
N MET A 1 -9.17 -26.92 22.65
CA MET A 1 -10.33 -26.57 23.50
C MET A 1 -10.19 -25.13 23.93
N HIS A 2 -10.76 -24.20 23.15
CA HIS A 2 -11.14 -22.83 23.55
C HIS A 2 -11.81 -22.23 22.31
N GLY A 3 -13.11 -22.50 22.19
CA GLY A 3 -14.02 -21.85 21.26
C GLY A 3 -15.19 -21.38 22.10
N GLY A 4 -15.38 -20.06 22.16
CA GLY A 4 -16.41 -19.41 22.96
C GLY A 4 -15.87 -18.11 23.52
N SER A 5 -16.17 -16.99 22.85
CA SER A 5 -16.16 -15.62 23.42
C SER A 5 -16.45 -14.51 22.39
N LEU A 6 -16.62 -14.79 21.09
CA LEU A 6 -16.88 -13.73 20.11
C LEU A 6 -18.36 -13.55 19.70
N ASP A 7 -19.20 -14.58 19.85
CA ASP A 7 -20.63 -14.47 19.48
C ASP A 7 -21.52 -13.88 20.58
N GLU A 8 -21.12 -13.97 21.86
CA GLU A 8 -21.90 -13.38 22.98
C GLU A 8 -21.73 -11.87 23.10
N CYS A 9 -20.58 -11.32 22.66
CA CYS A 9 -20.34 -9.88 22.73
C CYS A 9 -21.12 -9.09 21.66
N VAL A 10 -21.40 -9.70 20.50
CA VAL A 10 -22.12 -9.03 19.39
C VAL A 10 -23.64 -9.10 19.58
N MET A 11 -24.16 -10.13 20.25
CA MET A 11 -25.59 -10.26 20.56
C MET A 11 -26.02 -9.38 21.74
N THR A 12 -25.09 -8.96 22.60
CA THR A 12 -25.39 -8.04 23.71
C THR A 12 -25.36 -6.57 23.26
N GLN A 13 -24.52 -6.22 22.28
CA GLN A 13 -24.43 -4.86 21.74
C GLN A 13 -25.57 -4.45 20.81
N THR A 14 -26.33 -5.41 20.27
CA THR A 14 -27.55 -5.14 19.48
C THR A 14 -28.78 -4.87 20.35
N ALA A 15 -28.71 -5.17 21.66
CA ALA A 15 -29.75 -4.82 22.63
C ALA A 15 -29.54 -3.42 23.27
N GLU A 16 -28.34 -2.86 23.20
CA GLU A 16 -27.94 -1.67 23.98
C GLU A 16 -27.99 -0.32 23.24
N LEU A 17 -28.55 -0.28 22.02
CA LEU A 17 -28.82 0.97 21.27
C LEU A 17 -30.30 1.13 20.95
N LEU A 18 -31.13 0.90 21.97
CA LEU A 18 -32.56 1.16 21.95
C LEU A 18 -32.84 2.20 23.02
N THR A 19 -33.06 3.44 22.60
CA THR A 19 -33.55 4.47 23.52
C THR A 19 -34.89 4.00 24.08
N GLU A 20 -34.98 3.93 25.41
CA GLU A 20 -36.17 3.49 26.16
C GLU A 20 -37.45 4.21 25.67
N ASP A 21 -37.30 5.47 25.26
CA ASP A 21 -38.34 6.33 24.67
C ASP A 21 -38.92 5.80 23.34
N ASN A 22 -38.09 5.27 22.43
CA ASN A 22 -38.56 4.76 21.14
C ASN A 22 -39.29 3.41 21.28
N ASN A 23 -38.87 2.57 22.23
CA ASN A 23 -39.61 1.35 22.58
C ASN A 23 -40.95 1.68 23.23
N SER A 24 -41.01 2.67 24.13
CA SER A 24 -42.25 3.13 24.75
C SER A 24 -43.25 3.62 23.70
N LYS A 25 -42.81 4.46 22.75
CA LYS A 25 -43.66 4.95 21.64
C LYS A 25 -44.12 3.82 20.73
N PHE A 26 -43.27 2.85 20.44
CA PHE A 26 -43.67 1.68 19.65
C PHE A 26 -44.74 0.84 20.35
N ILE A 27 -44.57 0.61 21.66
CA ILE A 27 -45.55 -0.11 22.49
C ILE A 27 -46.88 0.67 22.51
N GLU A 28 -46.85 1.99 22.72
CA GLU A 28 -48.05 2.85 22.70
C GLU A 28 -48.82 2.75 21.37
N ILE A 29 -48.10 2.71 20.24
CA ILE A 29 -48.69 2.54 18.91
C ILE A 29 -49.31 1.13 18.76
N ILE A 30 -48.64 0.08 19.25
CA ILE A 30 -49.16 -1.29 19.24
C ILE A 30 -50.38 -1.44 20.16
N ASP A 31 -50.40 -0.77 21.31
CA ASP A 31 -51.52 -0.79 22.25
C ASP A 31 -52.72 -0.03 21.69
N THR A 32 -52.49 1.11 21.04
CA THR A 32 -53.52 1.85 20.28
C THR A 32 -54.10 0.98 19.16
N TYR A 33 -53.25 0.23 18.44
CA TYR A 33 -53.68 -0.75 17.44
C TYR A 33 -54.58 -1.83 18.05
N GLN A 34 -54.19 -2.40 19.21
CA GLN A 34 -54.97 -3.44 19.88
C GLN A 34 -56.34 -2.91 20.33
N LEU A 35 -56.38 -1.67 20.83
CA LEU A 35 -57.61 -1.00 21.23
C LEU A 35 -58.57 -0.83 20.05
N ILE A 36 -58.08 -0.31 18.90
CA ILE A 36 -58.87 -0.16 17.68
C ILE A 36 -59.40 -1.53 17.20
N ALA A 37 -58.55 -2.56 17.24
CA ALA A 37 -58.93 -3.92 16.84
C ALA A 37 -60.04 -4.51 17.72
N ILE A 38 -59.95 -4.33 19.04
CA ILE A 38 -60.97 -4.80 19.99
C ILE A 38 -62.29 -4.06 19.77
N GLN A 39 -62.25 -2.72 19.67
CA GLN A 39 -63.45 -1.91 19.43
C GLN A 39 -64.15 -2.30 18.12
N LEU A 40 -63.38 -2.62 17.09
CA LEU A 40 -63.91 -3.11 15.81
C LEU A 40 -64.56 -4.48 15.94
N ILE A 41 -63.90 -5.43 16.61
CA ILE A 41 -64.45 -6.78 16.83
C ILE A 41 -65.77 -6.69 17.60
N ASP A 42 -65.86 -5.82 18.60
CA ASP A 42 -67.08 -5.62 19.38
C ASP A 42 -68.22 -5.01 18.54
N ILE A 43 -67.90 -4.03 17.68
CA ILE A 43 -68.86 -3.49 16.69
C ILE A 43 -69.34 -4.60 15.76
N PHE A 44 -68.44 -5.42 15.20
CA PHE A 44 -68.83 -6.51 14.30
C PHE A 44 -69.65 -7.60 14.98
N LYS A 45 -69.31 -7.99 16.22
CA LYS A 45 -70.13 -8.93 17.00
C LYS A 45 -71.54 -8.39 17.23
N SER A 46 -71.64 -7.11 17.60
CA SER A 46 -72.94 -6.47 17.82
C SER A 46 -73.80 -6.37 16.56
N LEU A 47 -73.16 -6.26 15.38
CA LEU A 47 -73.83 -6.25 14.08
C LEU A 47 -74.30 -7.65 13.66
N ASN A 48 -73.54 -8.69 14.02
CA ASN A 48 -73.85 -10.07 13.65
C ASN A 48 -74.99 -10.67 14.51
N GLU A 49 -75.26 -10.09 15.68
CA GLU A 49 -76.29 -10.56 16.62
C GLU A 49 -77.67 -9.89 16.43
N LYS A 50 -77.82 -8.88 15.56
CA LYS A 50 -79.08 -8.14 15.38
C LYS A 50 -79.46 -7.93 13.91
N GLU A 51 -80.58 -8.54 13.49
CA GLU A 51 -81.17 -8.37 12.15
C GLU A 51 -81.68 -6.93 11.92
N GLU A 52 -81.24 -6.36 10.78
CA GLU A 52 -81.69 -5.17 10.01
C GLU A 52 -81.95 -3.81 10.71
N ASN A 53 -82.36 -3.72 11.97
CA ASN A 53 -82.70 -2.44 12.61
C ASN A 53 -81.57 -1.76 13.38
N PHE A 54 -80.45 -2.46 13.63
CA PHE A 54 -79.33 -1.93 14.43
C PHE A 54 -78.55 -0.81 13.71
N TYR A 55 -78.59 -0.77 12.38
CA TYR A 55 -77.89 0.25 11.59
C TYR A 55 -78.40 1.67 11.82
N ARG A 56 -79.64 1.85 12.27
CA ARG A 56 -80.18 3.18 12.64
C ARG A 56 -79.77 3.61 14.05
N GLU A 57 -79.23 2.69 14.86
CA GLU A 57 -78.85 2.91 16.27
C GLU A 57 -77.35 2.83 16.52
N LEU A 58 -76.54 2.66 15.47
CA LEU A 58 -75.09 2.71 15.58
C LEU A 58 -74.70 4.09 16.13
N ASN A 59 -74.29 4.10 17.39
CA ASN A 59 -74.10 5.34 18.14
C ASN A 59 -73.07 6.21 17.39
N PRO A 60 -73.45 7.39 16.87
CA PRO A 60 -72.55 8.25 16.08
C PRO A 60 -71.27 8.62 16.85
N ARG A 61 -71.33 8.58 18.19
CA ARG A 61 -70.18 8.78 19.08
C ARG A 61 -69.14 7.67 18.93
N ILE A 62 -69.56 6.41 18.80
CA ILE A 62 -68.65 5.26 18.63
C ILE A 62 -67.96 5.36 17.27
N ILE A 63 -68.71 5.66 16.20
CA ILE A 63 -68.15 5.83 14.85
C ILE A 63 -67.17 7.00 14.80
N ASN A 64 -67.52 8.15 15.38
CA ASN A 64 -66.62 9.30 15.43
C ASN A 64 -65.37 9.02 16.27
N ASN A 65 -65.48 8.32 17.39
CA ASN A 65 -64.32 7.89 18.17
C ASN A 65 -63.41 6.99 17.32
N LEU A 66 -63.97 5.99 16.64
CA LEU A 66 -63.19 5.11 15.78
C LEU A 66 -62.47 5.85 14.64
N ILE A 67 -63.14 6.85 14.03
CA ILE A 67 -62.52 7.74 13.03
C ILE A 67 -61.34 8.51 13.64
N GLN A 68 -61.50 9.06 14.85
CA GLN A 68 -60.44 9.83 15.52
C GLN A 68 -59.27 8.93 15.93
N GLU A 69 -59.54 7.77 16.52
CA GLU A 69 -58.52 6.78 16.89
C GLU A 69 -57.76 6.26 15.67
N SER A 70 -58.46 5.96 14.56
CA SER A 70 -57.82 5.50 13.32
C SER A 70 -56.91 6.57 12.69
N ARG A 71 -57.30 7.85 12.74
CA ARG A 71 -56.45 8.97 12.32
C ARG A 71 -55.27 9.16 13.26
N TYR A 72 -55.51 9.17 14.57
CA TYR A 72 -54.47 9.34 15.57
C TYR A 72 -53.39 8.24 15.45
N PHE A 73 -53.83 6.99 15.30
CA PHE A 73 -52.95 5.86 15.02
C PHE A 73 -52.15 6.06 13.73
N SER A 74 -52.80 6.42 12.62
CA SER A 74 -52.13 6.62 11.33
C SER A 74 -51.09 7.73 11.39
N ASP A 75 -51.43 8.87 12.00
CA ASP A 75 -50.54 10.03 12.14
C ASP A 75 -49.34 9.73 13.04
N ASN A 76 -49.55 9.04 14.17
CA ASN A 76 -48.47 8.68 15.08
C ASN A 76 -47.58 7.61 14.49
N LEU A 77 -48.14 6.60 13.82
CA LEU A 77 -47.37 5.59 13.12
C LEU A 77 -46.55 6.21 11.99
N PHE A 78 -47.12 7.13 11.21
CA PHE A 78 -46.38 7.88 10.19
C PHE A 78 -45.22 8.70 10.78
N LYS A 79 -45.48 9.46 11.86
CA LYS A 79 -44.44 10.25 12.55
C LYS A 79 -43.34 9.36 13.11
N PHE A 80 -43.71 8.25 13.73
CA PHE A 80 -42.80 7.29 14.30
C PHE A 80 -41.87 6.70 13.24
N ILE A 81 -42.44 6.24 12.12
CA ILE A 81 -41.71 5.57 11.05
C ILE A 81 -40.84 6.54 10.23
N ARG A 82 -41.23 7.83 10.14
CA ARG A 82 -40.44 8.85 9.44
C ARG A 82 -39.07 9.09 10.08
N LEU A 83 -38.89 8.76 11.35
CA LEU A 83 -37.60 8.89 12.04
C LEU A 83 -36.67 7.75 11.62
N GLU A 84 -35.47 8.10 11.15
CA GLU A 84 -34.48 7.16 10.60
C GLU A 84 -34.15 6.01 11.57
N GLU A 85 -34.02 6.36 12.85
CA GLU A 85 -33.76 5.43 13.95
C GLU A 85 -34.85 4.37 14.18
N ASN A 86 -36.07 4.63 13.71
CA ASN A 86 -37.23 3.77 13.90
C ASN A 86 -37.50 2.84 12.71
N LYS A 87 -36.80 3.01 11.58
CA LYS A 87 -36.91 2.14 10.40
C LYS A 87 -36.67 0.66 10.73
N LYS A 88 -35.83 0.37 11.73
CA LYS A 88 -35.56 -0.99 12.21
C LYS A 88 -36.80 -1.73 12.70
N TYR A 89 -37.80 -1.03 13.23
CA TYR A 89 -39.02 -1.62 13.79
C TYR A 89 -40.01 -2.10 12.72
N LEU A 90 -39.87 -1.64 11.47
CA LEU A 90 -40.67 -2.13 10.34
C LEU A 90 -40.46 -3.62 10.09
N PHE A 91 -39.21 -4.04 10.20
CA PHE A 91 -38.76 -5.41 9.93
C PHE A 91 -38.69 -6.26 11.20
N LEU A 92 -38.99 -5.68 12.37
CA LEU A 92 -39.00 -6.40 13.62
C LEU A 92 -40.21 -7.35 13.64
N SER A 93 -39.96 -8.65 13.68
CA SER A 93 -41.00 -9.65 13.84
C SER A 93 -41.16 -10.01 15.32
N VAL A 94 -42.35 -9.80 15.88
CA VAL A 94 -42.68 -10.28 17.24
C VAL A 94 -43.65 -11.44 17.13
N GLY A 95 -43.20 -12.64 17.52
CA GLY A 95 -43.98 -13.88 17.39
C GLY A 95 -44.27 -14.25 15.93
N GLY A 96 -43.28 -14.04 15.04
CA GLY A 96 -43.41 -14.33 13.59
C GLY A 96 -44.28 -13.34 12.82
N ASN A 97 -44.78 -12.28 13.47
CA ASN A 97 -45.59 -11.25 12.83
C ASN A 97 -44.88 -9.90 12.84
N THR A 98 -44.63 -9.37 11.65
CA THR A 98 -44.19 -7.99 11.47
C THR A 98 -45.34 -7.03 11.73
N LEU A 99 -45.02 -5.75 11.92
CA LEU A 99 -46.00 -4.66 11.96
C LEU A 99 -46.92 -4.71 10.71
N ILE A 100 -46.37 -5.03 9.54
CA ILE A 100 -47.11 -5.21 8.29
C ILE A 100 -48.14 -6.31 8.40
N ASN A 101 -47.75 -7.50 8.84
CA ASN A 101 -48.67 -8.63 8.96
C ASN A 101 -49.83 -8.30 9.90
N ARG A 102 -49.58 -7.49 10.93
CA ARG A 102 -50.61 -7.03 11.87
C ARG A 102 -51.54 -5.99 11.22
N LEU A 103 -50.98 -5.02 10.50
CA LEU A 103 -51.75 -4.02 9.76
C LEU A 103 -52.60 -4.64 8.63
N GLU A 104 -52.04 -5.60 7.90
CA GLU A 104 -52.72 -6.30 6.81
C GLU A 104 -53.90 -7.14 7.32
N ARG A 105 -53.74 -7.80 8.49
CA ARG A 105 -54.86 -8.49 9.15
C ARG A 105 -55.99 -7.55 9.52
N LEU A 106 -55.68 -6.37 10.06
CA LEU A 106 -56.71 -5.37 10.35
C LEU A 106 -57.43 -4.96 9.07
N PHE A 107 -56.68 -4.65 8.02
CA PHE A 107 -57.23 -4.26 6.73
C PHE A 107 -58.16 -5.35 6.16
N LEU A 108 -57.75 -6.62 6.23
CA LEU A 108 -58.57 -7.76 5.79
C LEU A 108 -59.87 -7.90 6.57
N VAL A 109 -59.89 -7.55 7.86
CA VAL A 109 -61.13 -7.52 8.66
C VAL A 109 -62.06 -6.43 8.16
N PHE A 110 -61.54 -5.25 7.81
CA PHE A 110 -62.35 -4.18 7.21
C PHE A 110 -62.94 -4.58 5.84
N SER A 111 -62.10 -5.07 4.93
CA SER A 111 -62.53 -5.36 3.56
C SER A 111 -63.53 -6.52 3.44
N ARG A 112 -63.54 -7.46 4.39
CA ARG A 112 -64.48 -8.61 4.38
C ARG A 112 -65.90 -8.25 4.80
N HIS A 113 -66.09 -7.12 5.47
CA HIS A 113 -67.39 -6.71 6.00
C HIS A 113 -68.00 -5.52 5.26
N ASP A 114 -67.49 -5.20 4.06
CA ASP A 114 -67.91 -4.06 3.24
C ASP A 114 -69.39 -4.13 2.82
N GLU A 115 -69.95 -5.35 2.69
CA GLU A 115 -71.38 -5.57 2.38
C GLU A 115 -72.32 -5.19 3.53
N ILE A 116 -71.84 -5.24 4.78
CA ILE A 116 -72.63 -5.02 6.00
C ILE A 116 -72.86 -3.51 6.26
N LEU A 117 -72.09 -2.62 5.61
CA LEU A 117 -71.96 -1.21 6.00
C LEU A 117 -72.80 -0.22 5.15
N MET A 118 -73.86 -0.71 4.47
CA MET A 118 -74.61 0.07 3.48
C MET A 118 -75.47 1.23 4.04
N GLY A 119 -75.75 1.29 5.35
CA GLY A 119 -76.64 2.30 5.97
C GLY A 119 -76.01 3.68 6.27
N GLU A 120 -74.72 3.73 6.64
CA GLU A 120 -73.94 4.98 6.87
C GLU A 120 -72.75 5.08 5.88
N ARG A 121 -73.07 4.81 4.61
CA ARG A 121 -72.12 4.59 3.50
C ARG A 121 -70.98 5.62 3.38
N SER A 122 -71.20 6.89 3.75
CA SER A 122 -70.19 7.95 3.58
C SER A 122 -69.14 8.03 4.68
N ARG A 123 -69.47 7.58 5.91
CA ARG A 123 -68.56 7.68 7.07
C ARG A 123 -67.64 6.47 7.18
N VAL A 124 -68.17 5.28 6.95
CA VAL A 124 -67.37 4.05 7.00
C VAL A 124 -66.46 3.92 5.77
N MET A 125 -66.95 4.30 4.58
CA MET A 125 -66.13 4.38 3.37
C MET A 125 -64.98 5.40 3.51
N ARG A 126 -65.12 6.41 4.37
CA ARG A 126 -63.99 7.31 4.71
C ARG A 126 -62.93 6.63 5.57
N ILE A 127 -63.32 5.73 6.48
CA ILE A 127 -62.39 4.95 7.31
C ILE A 127 -61.63 3.97 6.43
N ASP A 128 -62.36 3.22 5.60
CA ASP A 128 -61.77 2.26 4.66
C ASP A 128 -60.80 2.94 3.69
N ASN A 129 -61.21 4.05 3.05
CA ASN A 129 -60.32 4.81 2.16
C ASN A 129 -59.06 5.34 2.86
N ASN A 130 -59.17 5.79 4.11
CA ASN A 130 -58.00 6.28 4.86
C ASN A 130 -57.03 5.13 5.20
N LEU A 131 -57.57 3.98 5.64
CA LEU A 131 -56.78 2.81 5.97
C LEU A 131 -56.14 2.20 4.71
N HIS A 132 -56.87 2.14 3.60
CA HIS A 132 -56.36 1.68 2.32
C HIS A 132 -55.23 2.57 1.80
N SER A 133 -55.43 3.89 1.84
CA SER A 133 -54.41 4.87 1.43
C SER A 133 -53.16 4.78 2.32
N PHE A 134 -53.33 4.64 3.63
CA PHE A 134 -52.24 4.45 4.58
C PHE A 134 -51.47 3.15 4.30
N PHE A 135 -52.18 2.04 4.11
CA PHE A 135 -51.57 0.74 3.86
C PHE A 135 -50.81 0.69 2.54
N SER A 136 -51.35 1.31 1.48
CA SER A 136 -50.69 1.47 0.19
C SER A 136 -49.40 2.29 0.33
N TRP A 137 -49.46 3.43 1.00
CA TRP A 137 -48.27 4.24 1.31
C TRP A 137 -47.22 3.44 2.10
N PHE A 138 -47.66 2.69 3.12
CA PHE A 138 -46.77 1.91 3.96
C PHE A 138 -46.05 0.82 3.15
N LYS A 139 -46.75 0.09 2.26
CA LYS A 139 -46.12 -0.92 1.39
C LYS A 139 -45.04 -0.32 0.48
N ILE A 140 -45.30 0.85 -0.09
CA ILE A 140 -44.30 1.58 -0.90
C ILE A 140 -43.08 1.95 -0.04
N TYR A 141 -43.33 2.43 1.17
CA TYR A 141 -42.26 2.82 2.08
C TYR A 141 -41.40 1.61 2.51
N GLU A 142 -42.01 0.46 2.80
CA GLU A 142 -41.31 -0.78 3.09
C GLU A 142 -40.39 -1.21 1.94
N ASP A 143 -40.92 -1.22 0.71
CA ASP A 143 -40.14 -1.55 -0.49
C ASP A 143 -38.93 -0.62 -0.64
N LEU A 144 -39.11 0.68 -0.45
CA LEU A 144 -38.01 1.65 -0.49
C LEU A 144 -36.95 1.39 0.58
N VAL A 145 -37.34 1.11 1.82
CA VAL A 145 -36.38 0.84 2.90
C VAL A 145 -35.67 -0.50 2.66
N SER A 146 -36.36 -1.51 2.13
CA SER A 146 -35.75 -2.80 1.79
C SER A 146 -34.68 -2.67 0.70
N LYS A 147 -34.97 -1.90 -0.36
CA LYS A 147 -34.03 -1.57 -1.44
C LYS A 147 -32.86 -0.73 -0.94
N GLN A 148 -33.11 0.21 -0.03
CA GLN A 148 -32.04 0.99 0.61
C GLN A 148 -31.08 0.08 1.37
N LYS A 149 -31.61 -0.87 2.18
CA LYS A 149 -30.79 -1.83 2.92
C LYS A 149 -29.97 -2.75 2.00
N GLU A 150 -30.55 -3.20 0.89
CA GLU A 150 -29.83 -3.97 -0.11
C GLU A 150 -28.72 -3.15 -0.78
N SER A 151 -29.01 -1.90 -1.13
CA SER A 151 -28.03 -0.94 -1.66
C SER A 151 -26.88 -0.72 -0.67
N ASP A 152 -27.17 -0.50 0.61
CA ASP A 152 -26.13 -0.31 1.64
C ASP A 152 -25.25 -1.55 1.80
N LYS A 153 -25.86 -2.74 1.73
CA LYS A 153 -25.12 -4.01 1.73
C LYS A 153 -24.19 -4.10 0.53
N LEU A 154 -24.69 -3.85 -0.68
CA LEU A 154 -23.89 -3.85 -1.92
C LEU A 154 -22.76 -2.82 -1.87
N VAL A 155 -23.02 -1.61 -1.35
CA VAL A 155 -22.02 -0.57 -1.17
C VAL A 155 -20.94 -1.02 -0.19
N SER A 156 -21.31 -1.70 0.91
CA SER A 156 -20.35 -2.22 1.88
C SER A 156 -19.47 -3.35 1.29
N GLU A 157 -20.07 -4.26 0.53
CA GLU A 157 -19.36 -5.35 -0.16
C GLU A 157 -18.42 -4.80 -1.24
N LEU A 158 -18.87 -3.81 -2.01
CA LEU A 158 -18.07 -3.13 -3.01
C LEU A 158 -16.91 -2.38 -2.36
N THR A 159 -17.15 -1.67 -1.26
CA THR A 159 -16.10 -0.94 -0.51
C THR A 159 -15.05 -1.91 0.02
N SER A 160 -15.47 -3.05 0.56
CA SER A 160 -14.56 -4.11 1.00
C SER A 160 -13.72 -4.66 -0.17
N SER A 161 -14.36 -4.96 -1.30
CA SER A 161 -13.68 -5.47 -2.51
C SER A 161 -12.69 -4.46 -3.09
N VAL A 162 -13.05 -3.17 -3.13
CA VAL A 162 -12.16 -2.08 -3.55
C VAL A 162 -10.96 -1.95 -2.61
N ASN A 163 -11.17 -2.05 -1.30
CA ASN A 163 -10.07 -2.01 -0.33
C ASN A 163 -9.14 -3.23 -0.47
N GLN A 164 -9.68 -4.42 -0.73
CA GLN A 164 -8.87 -5.61 -1.02
C GLN A 164 -8.06 -5.44 -2.31
N ALA A 165 -8.69 -4.97 -3.40
CA ALA A 165 -8.01 -4.70 -4.66
C ALA A 165 -6.90 -3.64 -4.51
N LYS A 166 -7.16 -2.58 -3.75
CA LYS A 166 -6.17 -1.54 -3.44
C LYS A 166 -4.97 -2.09 -2.66
N ASN A 167 -5.21 -2.96 -1.68
CA ASN A 167 -4.14 -3.61 -0.93
C ASN A 167 -3.32 -4.58 -1.80
N GLN A 168 -3.98 -5.33 -2.69
CA GLN A 168 -3.29 -6.19 -3.66
C GLN A 168 -2.44 -5.38 -4.64
N ALA A 169 -2.97 -4.28 -5.18
CA ALA A 169 -2.22 -3.37 -6.06
C ALA A 169 -0.96 -2.81 -5.36
N LYS A 170 -1.07 -2.38 -4.10
CA LYS A 170 0.07 -1.90 -3.31
C LYS A 170 1.15 -2.97 -3.10
N ASN A 171 0.73 -4.22 -2.83
CA ASN A 171 1.65 -5.34 -2.70
C ASN A 171 2.36 -5.66 -4.03
N LEU A 172 1.64 -5.56 -5.14
CA LEU A 172 2.17 -5.83 -6.48
C LEU A 172 3.17 -4.75 -6.92
N GLU A 173 2.88 -3.48 -6.62
CA GLU A 173 3.83 -2.37 -6.82
C GLU A 173 5.12 -2.59 -6.02
N THR A 174 5.02 -3.03 -4.75
CA THR A 174 6.17 -3.36 -3.91
C THR A 174 6.99 -4.52 -4.52
N ALA A 175 6.32 -5.54 -5.05
CA ALA A 175 6.98 -6.66 -5.72
C ALA A 175 7.70 -6.23 -7.01
N ILE A 176 7.08 -5.37 -7.83
CA ILE A 176 7.71 -4.79 -9.03
C ILE A 176 8.96 -3.99 -8.64
N GLN A 177 8.87 -3.16 -7.60
CA GLN A 177 10.03 -2.40 -7.11
C GLN A 177 11.16 -3.31 -6.62
N ALA A 178 10.83 -4.40 -5.92
CA ALA A 178 11.83 -5.39 -5.51
C ALA A 178 12.50 -6.10 -6.70
N ILE A 179 11.74 -6.44 -7.75
CA ILE A 179 12.27 -7.04 -8.98
C ILE A 179 13.20 -6.05 -9.71
N ASN A 180 12.78 -4.80 -9.89
CA ASN A 180 13.60 -3.78 -10.54
C ASN A 180 14.90 -3.51 -9.75
N GLY A 181 14.83 -3.52 -8.41
CA GLY A 181 16.02 -3.44 -7.55
C GLY A 181 16.98 -4.63 -7.74
N GLN A 182 16.44 -5.82 -7.97
CA GLN A 182 17.22 -7.02 -8.24
C GLN A 182 17.95 -6.95 -9.60
N GLU A 183 17.33 -6.40 -10.65
CA GLU A 183 18.00 -6.21 -11.93
C GLU A 183 19.21 -5.27 -11.82
N ALA A 184 19.05 -4.15 -11.09
CA ALA A 184 20.14 -3.23 -10.83
C ALA A 184 21.26 -3.89 -10.00
N GLU A 185 20.91 -4.69 -9.00
CA GLU A 185 21.87 -5.47 -8.17
C GLU A 185 22.76 -6.39 -9.03
N ILE A 186 22.16 -7.10 -10.00
CA ILE A 186 22.87 -7.99 -10.92
C ILE A 186 23.88 -7.22 -11.77
N ILE A 187 23.52 -6.03 -12.25
CA ILE A 187 24.42 -5.19 -13.08
C ILE A 187 25.67 -4.78 -12.28
N TYR A 188 25.49 -4.26 -11.06
CA TYR A 188 26.61 -3.83 -10.22
C TYR A 188 27.46 -5.00 -9.71
N SER A 189 26.83 -6.12 -9.34
CA SER A 189 27.52 -7.34 -8.93
C SER A 189 28.37 -7.91 -10.08
N SER A 190 27.81 -7.96 -11.28
CA SER A 190 28.54 -8.39 -12.49
C SER A 190 29.70 -7.45 -12.83
N ALA A 191 29.55 -6.14 -12.63
CA ALA A 191 30.62 -5.18 -12.81
C ALA A 191 31.76 -5.37 -11.79
N SER A 192 31.42 -5.60 -10.51
CA SER A 192 32.41 -5.90 -9.46
C SER A 192 33.28 -7.10 -9.83
N ILE A 193 32.68 -8.22 -10.27
CA ILE A 193 33.41 -9.42 -10.71
C ILE A 193 34.39 -9.09 -11.84
N LYS A 194 33.95 -8.31 -12.86
CA LYS A 194 34.82 -7.89 -13.97
C LYS A 194 36.01 -7.04 -13.50
N PHE A 195 35.83 -6.20 -12.48
CA PHE A 195 36.91 -5.39 -11.92
C PHE A 195 37.90 -6.24 -11.11
N VAL A 196 37.43 -7.21 -10.33
CA VAL A 196 38.30 -8.18 -9.62
C VAL A 196 39.15 -8.98 -10.61
N ASP A 197 38.52 -9.52 -11.66
CA ASP A 197 39.24 -10.27 -12.68
C ASP A 197 40.29 -9.42 -13.39
N SER A 198 39.94 -8.17 -13.70
CA SER A 198 40.88 -7.22 -14.31
C SER A 198 42.03 -6.88 -13.37
N ALA A 199 41.75 -6.66 -12.07
CA ALA A 199 42.78 -6.41 -11.06
C ALA A 199 43.76 -7.59 -10.98
N ARG A 200 43.23 -8.82 -10.94
CA ARG A 200 44.04 -10.05 -10.89
C ARG A 200 44.95 -10.20 -12.10
N LYS A 201 44.50 -9.83 -13.31
CA LYS A 201 45.36 -9.81 -14.51
C LYS A 201 46.56 -8.87 -14.34
N TYR A 202 46.35 -7.66 -13.81
CA TYR A 202 47.45 -6.73 -13.56
C TYR A 202 48.40 -7.20 -12.46
N GLU A 203 47.92 -7.89 -11.44
CA GLU A 203 48.78 -8.53 -10.43
C GLU A 203 49.64 -9.63 -11.03
N VAL A 204 49.06 -10.48 -11.87
CA VAL A 204 49.83 -11.52 -12.59
C VAL A 204 50.89 -10.89 -13.48
N LEU A 205 50.56 -9.82 -14.21
CA LEU A 205 51.53 -9.07 -15.01
C LEU A 205 52.66 -8.47 -14.16
N PHE A 206 52.34 -7.95 -12.97
CA PHE A 206 53.34 -7.48 -12.01
C PHE A 206 54.32 -8.60 -11.62
N TYR A 207 53.81 -9.76 -11.21
CA TYR A 207 54.66 -10.90 -10.85
C TYR A 207 55.46 -11.45 -12.03
N LEU A 208 54.92 -11.41 -13.26
CA LEU A 208 55.63 -11.81 -14.48
C LEU A 208 56.80 -10.87 -14.79
N ILE A 209 56.61 -9.55 -14.68
CA ILE A 209 57.72 -8.60 -14.88
C ILE A 209 58.80 -8.78 -13.82
N LEU A 210 58.40 -8.92 -12.55
CA LEU A 210 59.34 -9.08 -11.45
C LEU A 210 60.12 -10.40 -11.56
N GLY A 211 59.43 -11.51 -11.85
CA GLY A 211 60.06 -12.80 -12.12
C GLY A 211 60.96 -12.79 -13.36
N GLY A 212 60.50 -12.16 -14.45
CA GLY A 212 61.27 -11.97 -15.68
C GLY A 212 62.55 -11.17 -15.44
N ALA A 213 62.51 -10.13 -14.61
CA ALA A 213 63.67 -9.34 -14.22
C ALA A 213 64.70 -10.15 -13.43
N VAL A 214 64.25 -10.97 -12.48
CA VAL A 214 65.12 -11.86 -11.70
C VAL A 214 65.76 -12.92 -12.59
N LEU A 215 64.99 -13.53 -13.50
CA LEU A 215 65.51 -14.49 -14.46
C LEU A 215 66.52 -13.86 -15.41
N PHE A 216 66.20 -12.69 -15.97
CA PHE A 216 67.09 -11.95 -16.86
C PHE A 216 68.41 -11.62 -16.16
N THR A 217 68.37 -11.09 -14.93
CA THR A 217 69.57 -10.75 -14.16
C THR A 217 70.40 -11.99 -13.79
N THR A 218 69.75 -13.12 -13.47
CA THR A 218 70.43 -14.38 -13.13
C THR A 218 71.11 -15.00 -14.36
N VAL A 219 70.41 -15.10 -15.50
CA VAL A 219 70.97 -15.60 -16.76
C VAL A 219 72.12 -14.71 -17.22
N HIS A 220 71.95 -13.39 -17.15
CA HIS A 220 73.00 -12.46 -17.51
C HIS A 220 74.24 -12.60 -16.60
N LEU A 221 74.06 -12.93 -15.31
CA LEU A 221 75.18 -13.15 -14.39
C LEU A 221 75.94 -14.46 -14.70
N CYS A 222 75.24 -15.52 -15.09
CA CYS A 222 75.84 -16.83 -15.31
C CYS A 222 76.51 -16.97 -16.69
N TYR A 223 76.00 -16.32 -17.73
CA TYR A 223 76.41 -16.59 -19.12
C TYR A 223 77.24 -15.48 -19.79
N VAL A 224 77.26 -14.25 -19.25
CA VAL A 224 78.00 -13.14 -19.84
C VAL A 224 79.35 -13.00 -19.13
N PRO A 225 80.49 -13.35 -19.77
CA PRO A 225 81.80 -13.20 -19.16
C PRO A 225 82.13 -11.71 -18.93
N PHE A 226 82.57 -11.38 -17.71
CA PHE A 226 83.01 -10.04 -17.26
C PHE A 226 84.31 -9.59 -17.96
N LYS A 227 84.32 -9.41 -19.29
CA LYS A 227 85.53 -9.04 -20.03
C LYS A 227 85.41 -7.84 -20.97
N SER A 228 84.33 -7.05 -20.91
CA SER A 228 84.29 -5.80 -21.68
C SER A 228 83.34 -4.76 -21.09
N ASN A 229 83.89 -3.56 -20.85
CA ASN A 229 83.22 -2.29 -20.56
C ASN A 229 82.29 -2.26 -19.33
N GLU A 230 82.89 -2.21 -18.14
CA GLU A 230 82.22 -2.13 -16.82
C GLU A 230 81.14 -1.05 -16.73
N VAL A 231 81.34 0.07 -17.44
CA VAL A 231 80.38 1.19 -17.48
C VAL A 231 79.07 0.79 -18.14
N ASN A 232 79.12 0.10 -19.29
CA ASN A 232 77.92 -0.36 -19.99
C ASN A 232 77.15 -1.40 -19.16
N PHE A 233 77.87 -2.25 -18.43
CA PHE A 233 77.27 -3.26 -17.55
C PHE A 233 76.47 -2.64 -16.40
N ILE A 234 77.02 -1.61 -15.75
CA ILE A 234 76.32 -0.88 -14.68
C ILE A 234 75.11 -0.14 -15.25
N LEU A 235 75.26 0.50 -16.41
CA LEU A 235 74.18 1.24 -17.09
C LEU A 235 72.98 0.35 -17.43
N VAL A 236 73.21 -0.84 -18.00
CA VAL A 236 72.13 -1.79 -18.32
C VAL A 236 71.40 -2.24 -17.07
N LYS A 237 72.09 -2.50 -15.95
CA LYS A 237 71.44 -2.88 -14.68
C LYS A 237 70.57 -1.77 -14.12
N ILE A 238 71.06 -0.53 -14.12
CA ILE A 238 70.29 0.63 -13.66
C ILE A 238 69.06 0.83 -14.54
N LEU A 239 69.21 0.69 -15.86
CA LEU A 239 68.11 0.81 -16.81
C LEU A 239 67.05 -0.30 -16.61
N THR A 240 67.47 -1.56 -16.51
CA THR A 240 66.57 -2.69 -16.25
C THR A 240 65.86 -2.52 -14.91
N PHE A 241 66.58 -2.12 -13.85
CA PHE A 241 65.99 -1.88 -12.54
C PHE A 241 64.96 -0.74 -12.56
N SER A 242 65.30 0.38 -13.19
CA SER A 242 64.39 1.52 -13.36
C SER A 242 63.13 1.15 -14.14
N LEU A 243 63.28 0.37 -15.23
CA LEU A 243 62.17 -0.10 -16.05
C LEU A 243 61.22 -1.03 -15.27
N VAL A 244 61.78 -1.97 -14.51
CA VAL A 244 61.02 -2.92 -13.68
C VAL A 244 60.29 -2.18 -12.57
N LEU A 245 60.95 -1.23 -11.92
CA LEU A 245 60.34 -0.41 -10.87
C LEU A 245 59.18 0.44 -11.42
N THR A 246 59.36 1.06 -12.58
CA THR A 246 58.36 1.92 -13.22
C THR A 246 57.14 1.10 -13.66
N LEU A 247 57.35 0.04 -14.45
CA LEU A 247 56.27 -0.83 -14.91
C LEU A 247 55.58 -1.55 -13.76
N GLY A 248 56.35 -2.02 -12.78
CA GLY A 248 55.82 -2.70 -11.60
C GLY A 248 54.92 -1.77 -10.78
N THR A 249 55.34 -0.52 -10.58
CA THR A 249 54.54 0.49 -9.88
C THR A 249 53.24 0.81 -10.62
N ILE A 250 53.28 0.92 -11.95
CA ILE A 250 52.08 1.17 -12.77
C ILE A 250 51.08 0.03 -12.64
N PHE A 251 51.53 -1.23 -12.75
CA PHE A 251 50.65 -2.40 -12.64
C PHE A 251 50.05 -2.56 -11.24
N LEU A 252 50.86 -2.38 -10.19
CA LEU A 252 50.39 -2.46 -8.81
C LEU A 252 49.34 -1.38 -8.52
N ARG A 253 49.58 -0.14 -8.96
CA ARG A 253 48.63 0.97 -8.78
C ARG A 253 47.35 0.74 -9.59
N LYS A 254 47.43 0.19 -10.80
CA LYS A 254 46.24 -0.13 -11.61
C LYS A 254 45.41 -1.26 -10.99
N ALA A 255 46.07 -2.29 -10.44
CA ALA A 255 45.41 -3.35 -9.69
C ALA A 255 44.69 -2.81 -8.45
N ALA A 256 45.35 -1.92 -7.68
CA ALA A 256 44.76 -1.28 -6.51
C ALA A 256 43.54 -0.40 -6.87
N HIS A 257 43.62 0.38 -7.95
CA HIS A 257 42.49 1.15 -8.46
C HIS A 257 41.29 0.25 -8.80
N LEU A 258 41.53 -0.84 -9.52
CA LEU A 258 40.47 -1.77 -9.93
C LEU A 258 39.84 -2.49 -8.74
N ARG A 259 40.62 -2.81 -7.69
CA ARG A 259 40.07 -3.31 -6.42
C ARG A 259 39.15 -2.29 -5.76
N LYS A 260 39.59 -1.02 -5.64
CA LYS A 260 38.76 0.05 -5.08
C LYS A 260 37.45 0.20 -5.86
N LEU A 261 37.49 0.11 -7.19
CA LEU A 261 36.31 0.19 -8.04
C LEU A 261 35.38 -1.03 -7.88
N SER A 262 35.96 -2.22 -7.68
CA SER A 262 35.20 -3.41 -7.30
C SER A 262 34.48 -3.24 -5.97
N ASP A 263 35.19 -2.78 -4.93
CA ASP A 263 34.62 -2.61 -3.59
C ASP A 263 33.47 -1.60 -3.62
N GLN A 264 33.62 -0.50 -4.37
CA GLN A 264 32.55 0.48 -4.60
C GLN A 264 31.35 -0.15 -5.31
N ALA A 265 31.56 -0.90 -6.39
CA ALA A 265 30.47 -1.56 -7.12
C ALA A 265 29.75 -2.61 -6.25
N GLN A 266 30.50 -3.37 -5.45
CA GLN A 266 29.94 -4.35 -4.52
C GLN A 266 29.15 -3.68 -3.40
N GLN A 267 29.65 -2.58 -2.85
CA GLN A 267 28.92 -1.78 -1.86
C GLN A 267 27.61 -1.25 -2.46
N THR A 268 27.64 -0.68 -3.66
CA THR A 268 26.43 -0.21 -4.35
C THR A 268 25.45 -1.35 -4.62
N SER A 269 25.93 -2.53 -5.02
CA SER A 269 25.10 -3.72 -5.21
C SER A 269 24.38 -4.12 -3.91
N LEU A 270 25.08 -4.13 -2.78
CA LEU A 270 24.49 -4.42 -1.46
C LEU A 270 23.50 -3.33 -1.01
N GLU A 271 23.81 -2.06 -1.24
CA GLU A 271 22.93 -0.93 -0.93
C GLU A 271 21.62 -1.00 -1.73
N LEU A 272 21.70 -1.31 -3.04
CA LEU A 272 20.52 -1.51 -3.90
C LEU A 272 19.71 -2.73 -3.47
N LYS A 273 20.36 -3.80 -3.02
CA LYS A 273 19.68 -4.98 -2.45
C LYS A 273 18.93 -4.68 -1.16
N ALA A 274 19.48 -3.81 -0.32
CA ALA A 274 18.87 -3.41 0.94
C ALA A 274 17.79 -2.33 0.78
N LEU A 275 17.79 -1.60 -0.34
CA LEU A 275 16.90 -0.46 -0.59
C LEU A 275 15.40 -0.79 -0.46
N PRO A 276 14.85 -1.88 -1.05
CA PRO A 276 13.44 -2.23 -0.90
C PRO A 276 13.05 -2.53 0.56
N LEU A 277 13.96 -3.13 1.33
CA LEU A 277 13.74 -3.43 2.75
C LEU A 277 13.72 -2.16 3.60
N TYR A 278 14.53 -1.16 3.24
CA TYR A 278 14.52 0.15 3.88
C TYR A 278 13.22 0.92 3.58
N LEU A 279 12.81 0.97 2.30
CA LEU A 279 11.62 1.68 1.86
C LEU A 279 10.31 1.10 2.41
N LYS A 280 10.29 -0.19 2.80
CA LYS A 280 9.12 -0.81 3.46
C LYS A 280 8.67 -0.09 4.73
N ASN A 281 9.61 0.53 5.46
CA ASN A 281 9.33 1.19 6.75
C ASN A 281 9.19 2.71 6.60
N VAL A 282 9.28 3.25 5.38
CA VAL A 282 9.20 4.68 5.08
C VAL A 282 7.85 4.98 4.43
N ASP A 283 7.25 6.13 4.76
CA ASP A 283 6.03 6.57 4.10
C ASP A 283 6.23 6.79 2.60
N THR A 284 5.23 6.39 1.81
CA THR A 284 5.28 6.41 0.34
C THR A 284 5.51 7.80 -0.24
N GLU A 285 5.16 8.86 0.49
CA GLU A 285 5.42 10.25 0.09
C GLU A 285 6.91 10.58 0.01
N HIS A 286 7.74 9.97 0.87
CA HIS A 286 9.18 10.19 0.91
C HIS A 286 9.98 9.25 0.00
N HIS A 287 9.34 8.24 -0.60
CA HIS A 287 10.03 7.31 -1.51
C HIS A 287 10.61 8.03 -2.71
N SER A 288 9.86 8.98 -3.29
CA SER A 288 10.30 9.78 -4.44
C SER A 288 11.53 10.63 -4.13
N GLU A 289 11.60 11.21 -2.92
CA GLU A 289 12.74 12.00 -2.46
C GLU A 289 13.99 11.13 -2.28
N ILE A 290 13.82 9.94 -1.68
CA ILE A 290 14.90 8.97 -1.50
C ILE A 290 15.42 8.49 -2.86
N TYR A 291 14.55 8.15 -3.80
CA TYR A 291 14.96 7.77 -5.15
C TYR A 291 15.71 8.90 -5.86
N LYS A 292 15.28 10.16 -5.70
CA LYS A 292 15.96 11.32 -6.28
C LYS A 292 17.36 11.52 -5.69
N GLU A 293 17.52 11.38 -4.38
CA GLU A 293 18.82 11.47 -3.71
C GLU A 293 19.77 10.34 -4.14
N LEU A 294 19.27 9.09 -4.16
CA LEU A 294 20.03 7.93 -4.61
C LEU A 294 20.42 8.03 -6.08
N THR A 295 19.54 8.59 -6.92
CA THR A 295 19.82 8.80 -8.33
C THR A 295 21.05 9.69 -8.51
N GLY A 296 21.13 10.81 -7.78
CA GLY A 296 22.32 11.68 -7.82
C GLY A 296 23.58 11.05 -7.22
N LYS A 297 23.44 10.08 -6.31
CA LYS A 297 24.57 9.40 -5.66
C LYS A 297 25.16 8.27 -6.51
N TYR A 298 24.33 7.56 -7.28
CA TYR A 298 24.74 6.38 -8.06
C TYR A 298 24.83 6.62 -9.57
N PHE A 299 24.04 7.55 -10.14
CA PHE A 299 24.05 7.86 -11.56
C PHE A 299 24.75 9.20 -11.81
N GLY A 300 25.67 9.22 -12.78
CA GLY A 300 26.42 10.43 -13.13
C GLY A 300 27.57 10.77 -12.18
N LYS A 301 27.94 9.87 -11.26
CA LYS A 301 29.17 10.02 -10.49
C LYS A 301 30.35 9.86 -11.44
N ASP A 302 31.09 10.93 -11.67
CA ASP A 302 32.35 10.87 -12.41
C ASP A 302 33.22 9.79 -11.76
N VAL A 303 33.65 8.81 -12.58
CA VAL A 303 34.58 7.77 -12.15
C VAL A 303 35.82 8.49 -11.66
N ASP A 304 35.96 8.57 -10.33
CA ASP A 304 37.00 9.26 -9.54
C ASP A 304 38.30 9.48 -10.34
N GLN A 305 38.34 10.55 -11.14
CA GLN A 305 39.43 10.86 -12.08
C GLN A 305 40.74 11.12 -11.33
N THR A 306 40.64 11.36 -10.03
CA THR A 306 41.77 11.64 -9.14
C THR A 306 42.85 10.56 -9.16
N GLN A 307 42.54 9.29 -9.47
CA GLN A 307 43.60 8.26 -9.61
C GLN A 307 44.23 8.22 -11.01
N ASN A 308 43.50 8.49 -12.08
CA ASN A 308 44.09 8.61 -13.42
C ASN A 308 44.94 9.90 -13.53
N ASP A 309 44.49 10.99 -12.92
CA ASP A 309 45.25 12.25 -12.86
C ASP A 309 46.52 12.09 -12.02
N LYS A 310 46.47 11.36 -10.90
CA LYS A 310 47.66 10.98 -10.13
C LYS A 310 48.64 10.06 -10.88
N ILE A 311 48.18 9.32 -11.90
CA ILE A 311 49.06 8.55 -12.79
C ILE A 311 49.75 9.50 -13.77
N GLY A 312 49.00 10.46 -14.34
CA GLY A 312 49.55 11.53 -15.16
C GLY A 312 50.60 12.35 -14.40
N ASP A 313 50.30 12.74 -13.16
CA ASP A 313 51.21 13.50 -12.30
C ASP A 313 52.44 12.69 -11.88
N LEU A 314 52.30 11.42 -11.50
CA LEU A 314 53.48 10.60 -11.17
C LEU A 314 54.38 10.37 -12.40
N MET A 315 53.80 10.11 -13.58
CA MET A 315 54.58 9.98 -14.81
C MET A 315 55.29 11.29 -15.14
N LYS A 316 54.63 12.43 -14.93
CA LYS A 316 55.21 13.77 -15.09
C LYS A 316 56.34 14.02 -14.11
N ASP A 317 56.18 13.65 -12.83
CA ASP A 317 57.21 13.80 -11.80
C ASP A 317 58.42 12.91 -12.07
N GLN A 318 58.22 11.67 -12.53
CA GLN A 318 59.31 10.77 -12.91
C GLN A 318 60.04 11.24 -14.17
N LEU A 319 59.32 11.78 -15.16
CA LEU A 319 59.91 12.39 -16.35
C LEU A 319 60.69 13.67 -16.02
N ALA A 320 60.16 14.50 -15.11
CA ALA A 320 60.82 15.71 -14.64
C ALA A 320 62.12 15.37 -13.89
N ALA A 321 62.04 14.46 -12.91
CA ALA A 321 63.21 13.99 -12.17
C ALA A 321 64.26 13.32 -13.08
N GLY A 322 63.81 12.51 -14.05
CA GLY A 322 64.70 11.91 -15.05
C GLY A 322 65.38 12.95 -15.93
N THR A 323 64.66 14.00 -16.32
CA THR A 323 65.20 15.11 -17.13
C THR A 323 66.20 15.95 -16.33
N GLU A 324 65.92 16.23 -15.06
CA GLU A 324 66.85 16.92 -14.17
C GLU A 324 68.13 16.12 -13.92
N LEU A 325 68.01 14.80 -13.74
CA LEU A 325 69.17 13.92 -13.57
C LEU A 325 70.04 13.86 -14.83
N ILE A 326 69.43 13.87 -16.03
CA ILE A 326 70.16 13.96 -17.31
C ILE A 326 70.87 15.32 -17.43
N LYS A 327 70.19 16.42 -17.08
CA LYS A 327 70.79 17.77 -17.10
C LYS A 327 71.96 17.87 -16.13
N ALA A 328 71.79 17.43 -14.89
CA ALA A 328 72.85 17.42 -13.88
C ALA A 328 74.04 16.56 -14.33
N SER A 329 73.79 15.39 -14.94
CA SER A 329 74.84 14.53 -15.50
C SER A 329 75.58 15.21 -16.65
N ALA A 330 74.87 15.92 -17.53
CA ALA A 330 75.47 16.67 -18.63
C ALA A 330 76.34 17.84 -18.14
N GLU A 331 75.89 18.57 -17.11
CA GLU A 331 76.66 19.63 -16.47
C GLU A 331 77.92 19.10 -15.78
N LEU A 332 77.85 17.94 -15.15
CA LEU A 332 78.98 17.30 -14.47
C LEU A 332 80.03 16.78 -15.46
N VAL A 333 79.59 16.26 -16.62
CA VAL A 333 80.48 15.91 -17.75
C VAL A 333 81.14 17.15 -18.34
N LYS A 334 80.38 18.24 -18.50
CA LYS A 334 80.91 19.52 -19.01
C LYS A 334 81.93 20.14 -18.06
N ALA A 335 81.65 20.15 -16.76
CA ALA A 335 82.56 20.64 -15.72
C ALA A 335 83.87 19.83 -15.65
N LYS A 336 83.81 18.51 -15.89
CA LYS A 336 85.00 17.66 -15.96
C LYS A 336 85.84 17.94 -17.20
N SER A 337 85.22 18.18 -18.37
CA SER A 337 85.91 18.53 -19.61
C SER A 337 86.62 19.88 -19.58
N SER A 338 86.18 20.81 -18.72
CA SER A 338 86.84 22.11 -18.50
C SER A 338 87.99 22.09 -17.49
N SER A 339 88.30 20.95 -16.86
CA SER A 339 89.31 20.84 -15.80
C SER A 339 90.63 20.17 -16.20
N THR A 340 90.81 19.83 -17.49
CA THR A 340 92.10 19.31 -17.99
C THR A 340 92.89 20.45 -18.61
N PRO A 341 94.08 20.86 -18.08
CA PRO A 341 94.90 21.88 -18.71
C PRO A 341 95.56 21.33 -19.99
N PRO A 342 95.77 22.16 -21.02
CA PRO A 342 96.49 21.73 -22.22
C PRO A 342 97.97 21.48 -21.87
N THR A 343 98.46 20.27 -22.16
CA THR A 343 99.90 19.96 -22.28
C THR A 343 100.45 20.48 -23.59
#